data_AF-A0A0F9DRH3-F1
#
_entry.id   AF-A0A0F9DRH3-F1
#
_cell.length_a   1.000
_cell.length_b   1.000
_cell.length_c   1.000
_cell.angle_alpha   90.00
_cell.angle_beta   90.00
_cell.angle_gamma   90.00
#
_symmetry.space_group_name_H-M   'P 1'
#
loop_
_entity.id
_entity.type
_entity.pdbx_description
1 polymer ?
#
loop_
_entity_poly.entity_id
_entity_poly.type
_entity_poly.pdbx_seq_one_letter_code
_entity_poly.pdbx_strand_id
1 'polypeptide(L)'
;MGCWNGTCLISNLPIMAGEPVVGYTLEYFSYKDEKDYSGSCYPNAKANPFGLPIYGTYDDYGGIESVDDNSLAVKYLLHLFGETDSEELLRDIERDNRTRSSTRMDEECGVGLVMINRHIVDRLVAAHIPTKYDVEIDKVVDGLKEMREFGKRKASLHKILKEDGDMMTFSSQLGLHVDMYEEKDYTEMIKFVLDQGDDDKIANEFAELLRVDKIIRDAMYRLRKIWIGQSGKGSQGRDYRTHLILADAIKEHIFSSFDGPEDAYLTLLGKRDW
;
A
#
# COMPACT_ATOMS: atom_id res chain seq x y z
N MET A 1 1.70 -17.47 -20.77
CA MET A 1 2.65 -17.48 -19.64
C MET A 1 1.93 -16.81 -18.49
N GLY A 2 1.70 -17.51 -17.38
CA GLY A 2 0.91 -16.95 -16.27
C GLY A 2 1.79 -16.01 -15.46
N CYS A 3 1.42 -14.73 -15.40
CA CYS A 3 2.06 -13.79 -14.50
C CYS A 3 1.48 -13.93 -13.08
N TRP A 4 2.35 -13.90 -12.07
CA TRP A 4 1.93 -13.96 -10.66
C TRP A 4 1.08 -12.75 -10.23
N ASN A 5 1.21 -11.64 -10.97
CA ASN A 5 0.45 -10.40 -10.81
C ASN A 5 -0.87 -10.35 -11.59
N GLY A 6 -1.25 -11.41 -12.32
CA GLY A 6 -2.55 -11.48 -13.00
C GLY A 6 -3.74 -11.65 -12.06
N THR A 7 -3.49 -11.71 -10.75
CA THR A 7 -4.50 -11.89 -9.72
C THR A 7 -4.37 -10.78 -8.67
N CYS A 8 -5.49 -10.14 -8.35
CA CYS A 8 -5.61 -9.10 -7.34
C CYS A 8 -5.11 -9.57 -5.96
N LEU A 9 -4.17 -8.82 -5.39
CA LEU A 9 -3.50 -9.14 -4.11
C LEU A 9 -4.45 -9.38 -2.93
N ILE A 10 -5.60 -8.68 -2.93
CA ILE A 10 -6.59 -8.69 -1.85
C ILE A 10 -7.73 -9.66 -2.15
N SER A 11 -8.37 -9.52 -3.31
CA SER A 11 -9.57 -10.33 -3.63
C SER A 11 -9.24 -11.71 -4.17
N ASN A 12 -8.00 -11.94 -4.63
CA ASN A 12 -7.59 -13.12 -5.38
C ASN A 12 -8.39 -13.36 -6.68
N LEU A 13 -9.07 -12.33 -7.20
CA LEU A 13 -9.72 -12.39 -8.51
C LEU A 13 -8.71 -12.08 -9.61
N PRO A 14 -8.85 -12.66 -10.82
CA PRO A 14 -8.11 -12.21 -11.99
C PRO A 14 -8.30 -10.71 -12.21
N ILE A 15 -7.24 -10.03 -12.65
CA ILE A 15 -7.32 -8.66 -13.16
C ILE A 15 -7.23 -8.76 -14.68
N MET A 16 -8.18 -8.15 -15.38
CA MET A 16 -8.23 -8.20 -16.85
C MET A 16 -7.43 -7.03 -17.45
N ALA A 17 -6.87 -7.24 -18.64
CA ALA A 17 -6.13 -6.22 -19.37
C ALA A 17 -6.94 -4.90 -19.48
N GLY A 18 -6.29 -3.77 -19.20
CA GLY A 18 -6.90 -2.45 -19.22
C GLY A 18 -7.77 -2.13 -18.00
N GLU A 19 -7.96 -3.06 -17.05
CA GLU A 19 -8.70 -2.74 -15.82
C GLU A 19 -7.94 -1.73 -14.96
N PRO A 20 -8.65 -0.78 -14.32
CA PRO A 20 -8.04 0.12 -13.35
C PRO A 20 -7.49 -0.63 -12.15
N VAL A 21 -6.24 -0.35 -11.80
CA VAL A 21 -5.53 -0.98 -10.68
C VAL A 21 -4.88 0.06 -9.75
N VAL A 22 -4.60 -0.40 -8.54
CA VAL A 22 -3.70 0.24 -7.59
C VAL A 22 -2.48 -0.66 -7.43
N GLY A 23 -1.33 -0.19 -7.94
CA GLY A 23 -0.02 -0.77 -7.76
C GLY A 23 0.56 -0.42 -6.39
N TYR A 24 1.28 -1.37 -5.81
CA TYR A 24 1.85 -1.22 -4.48
C TYR A 24 3.17 -1.97 -4.36
N THR A 25 4.20 -1.33 -3.82
CA THR A 25 5.54 -1.91 -3.76
C THR A 25 5.73 -2.77 -2.51
N LEU A 26 6.38 -3.92 -2.67
CA LEU A 26 6.71 -4.85 -1.59
C LEU A 26 8.23 -4.98 -1.47
N GLU A 27 8.73 -4.97 -0.23
CA GLU A 27 10.07 -5.48 0.08
C GLU A 27 9.97 -6.97 0.39
N TYR A 28 10.83 -7.79 -0.21
CA TYR A 28 10.96 -9.21 0.06
C TYR A 28 12.16 -9.46 0.96
N PHE A 29 11.91 -10.07 2.12
CA PHE A 29 12.96 -10.42 3.06
C PHE A 29 13.58 -11.76 2.70
N SER A 30 14.88 -11.77 2.39
CA SER A 30 15.62 -13.02 2.28
C SER A 30 15.92 -13.52 3.69
N TYR A 31 15.22 -14.56 4.16
CA TYR A 31 15.66 -15.30 5.33
C TYR A 31 16.91 -16.09 4.94
N LYS A 32 18.08 -15.47 4.98
CA LYS A 32 19.35 -16.17 4.75
C LYS A 32 19.66 -17.19 5.84
N ASP A 33 19.01 -17.10 6.99
CA ASP A 33 19.08 -18.09 8.06
C ASP A 33 17.69 -18.59 8.46
N GLU A 34 17.31 -19.77 7.96
CA GLU A 34 16.12 -20.54 8.34
C GLU A 34 16.04 -20.89 9.84
N LYS A 35 16.93 -20.40 10.69
CA LYS A 35 17.03 -20.80 12.10
C LYS A 35 16.08 -20.05 13.03
N ASP A 36 15.53 -18.91 12.61
CA ASP A 36 14.56 -18.13 13.38
C ASP A 36 13.14 -18.20 12.78
N TYR A 37 12.53 -19.39 12.88
CA TYR A 37 11.12 -19.63 12.51
C TYR A 37 10.10 -18.86 13.37
N SER A 38 10.55 -18.16 14.42
CA SER A 38 9.69 -17.46 15.39
C SER A 38 8.89 -16.29 14.78
N GLY A 39 9.33 -15.74 13.65
CA GLY A 39 8.65 -14.64 12.93
C GLY A 39 7.68 -15.07 11.83
N SER A 40 7.65 -16.36 11.45
CA SER A 40 6.90 -16.85 10.28
C SER A 40 5.37 -16.87 10.45
N CYS A 41 4.85 -16.45 11.61
CA CYS A 41 3.41 -16.45 11.90
C CYS A 41 2.70 -15.15 11.51
N TYR A 42 3.44 -14.12 11.09
CA TYR A 42 2.88 -12.85 10.65
C TYR A 42 2.68 -12.78 9.13
N PRO A 43 1.58 -12.19 8.64
CA PRO A 43 1.33 -12.04 7.21
C PRO A 43 2.42 -11.29 6.45
N ASN A 44 3.13 -10.38 7.12
CA ASN A 44 4.22 -9.57 6.57
C ASN A 44 5.62 -10.13 6.85
N ALA A 45 5.73 -11.40 7.26
CA ALA A 45 7.02 -12.00 7.60
C ALA A 45 7.94 -12.15 6.39
N LYS A 46 7.37 -12.44 5.21
CA LYS A 46 8.15 -12.67 3.97
C LYS A 46 8.18 -11.48 3.02
N ALA A 47 7.15 -10.65 3.08
CA ALA A 47 7.05 -9.45 2.27
C ALA A 47 6.38 -8.35 3.08
N ASN A 48 6.91 -7.13 3.01
CA ASN A 48 6.30 -5.98 3.64
C ASN A 48 5.95 -4.92 2.60
N PRO A 49 4.72 -4.39 2.59
CA PRO A 49 4.44 -3.25 1.76
C PRO A 49 5.25 -2.02 2.19
N PHE A 50 5.66 -1.21 1.21
CA PHE A 50 6.25 0.11 1.40
C PHE A 50 5.80 1.04 0.25
N GLY A 51 6.05 2.34 0.39
CA GLY A 51 5.62 3.31 -0.62
C GLY A 51 4.16 3.76 -0.46
N LEU A 52 3.73 4.58 -1.42
CA LEU A 52 2.35 5.09 -1.52
C LEU A 52 1.62 4.37 -2.67
N PRO A 53 0.28 4.29 -2.65
CA PRO A 53 -0.49 3.64 -3.71
C PRO A 53 -0.34 4.35 -5.06
N ILE A 54 -0.02 3.57 -6.10
CA ILE A 54 0.20 4.04 -7.47
C ILE A 54 -1.04 3.67 -8.30
N TYR A 55 -1.64 4.63 -8.98
CA TYR A 55 -2.83 4.38 -9.79
C TYR A 55 -2.46 4.25 -11.27
N GLY A 56 -3.06 3.28 -11.96
CA GLY A 56 -2.82 3.00 -13.37
C GLY A 56 -3.78 1.95 -13.93
N THR A 57 -3.40 1.31 -15.04
CA THR A 57 -4.13 0.21 -15.69
C THR A 57 -3.27 -1.04 -15.80
N TYR A 58 -3.89 -2.21 -15.76
CA TYR A 58 -3.19 -3.49 -15.90
C TYR A 58 -2.78 -3.76 -17.36
N ASP A 59 -1.52 -4.13 -17.57
CA ASP A 59 -0.92 -4.28 -18.92
C ASP A 59 -1.06 -5.69 -19.55
N ASP A 60 -1.80 -6.62 -18.91
CA ASP A 60 -1.92 -8.05 -19.28
C ASP A 60 -0.67 -8.92 -19.06
N TYR A 61 0.47 -8.31 -18.77
CA TYR A 61 1.77 -8.98 -18.61
C TYR A 61 2.29 -8.99 -17.17
N GLY A 62 1.54 -8.42 -16.22
CA GLY A 62 1.95 -8.37 -14.82
C GLY A 62 2.42 -7.04 -14.33
N GLY A 63 2.36 -6.03 -15.19
CA GLY A 63 2.78 -4.67 -14.92
C GLY A 63 1.62 -3.69 -14.86
N ILE A 64 2.00 -2.47 -14.50
CA ILE A 64 1.10 -1.31 -14.45
C ILE A 64 1.52 -0.30 -15.51
N GLU A 65 0.56 0.22 -16.25
CA GLU A 65 0.76 1.26 -17.25
C GLU A 65 -0.17 2.47 -17.01
N SER A 66 -0.03 3.50 -17.84
CA SER A 66 -0.85 4.72 -17.76
C SER A 66 -0.84 5.39 -16.37
N VAL A 67 0.33 5.36 -15.71
CA VAL A 67 0.54 6.01 -14.40
C VAL A 67 0.70 7.53 -14.56
N ASP A 68 0.28 8.29 -13.55
CA ASP A 68 0.52 9.73 -13.52
C ASP A 68 1.88 10.05 -12.89
N ASP A 69 2.86 10.40 -13.72
CA ASP A 69 4.20 10.83 -13.30
C ASP A 69 4.20 12.05 -12.38
N ASN A 70 3.12 12.84 -12.41
CA ASN A 70 2.99 13.99 -11.53
C ASN A 70 2.43 13.63 -10.15
N SER A 71 1.89 12.42 -9.97
CA SER A 71 1.39 11.96 -8.69
C SER A 71 2.49 11.90 -7.64
N LEU A 72 2.14 12.23 -6.41
CA LEU A 72 3.07 12.21 -5.29
C LEU A 72 3.66 10.80 -5.06
N ALA A 73 2.86 9.76 -5.28
CA ALA A 73 3.29 8.37 -5.13
C ALA A 73 4.42 8.00 -6.11
N VAL A 74 4.26 8.33 -7.39
CA VAL A 74 5.28 8.05 -8.42
C VAL A 74 6.53 8.89 -8.18
N LYS A 75 6.39 10.18 -7.87
CA LYS A 75 7.54 11.04 -7.54
C LYS A 75 8.32 10.56 -6.33
N TYR A 76 7.61 10.10 -5.30
CA TYR A 76 8.25 9.53 -4.11
C TYR A 76 9.03 8.26 -4.46
N LEU A 77 8.45 7.39 -5.30
CA LEU A 77 9.12 6.17 -5.74
C LEU A 77 10.38 6.48 -6.55
N LEU A 78 10.30 7.39 -7.52
CA LEU A 78 11.45 7.88 -8.29
C LEU A 78 12.54 8.42 -7.38
N HIS A 79 12.16 9.23 -6.39
CA HIS A 79 13.09 9.77 -5.38
C HIS A 79 13.78 8.66 -4.58
N LEU A 80 13.03 7.65 -4.13
CA LEU A 80 13.58 6.53 -3.37
C LEU A 80 14.65 5.73 -4.14
N PHE A 81 14.48 5.57 -5.45
CA PHE A 81 15.40 4.82 -6.29
C PHE A 81 16.43 5.69 -7.02
N GLY A 82 16.35 7.01 -6.89
CA GLY A 82 17.23 7.95 -7.59
C GLY A 82 17.01 7.97 -9.11
N GLU A 83 15.80 7.63 -9.56
CA GLU A 83 15.44 7.52 -10.96
C GLU A 83 14.68 8.75 -11.47
N THR A 84 14.52 8.85 -12.79
CA THR A 84 13.81 9.96 -13.44
C THR A 84 12.70 9.52 -14.40
N ASP A 85 12.66 8.23 -14.75
CA ASP A 85 11.68 7.65 -15.66
C ASP A 85 10.84 6.61 -14.89
N SER A 86 9.53 6.84 -14.81
CA SER A 86 8.61 5.98 -14.06
C SER A 86 8.36 4.66 -14.76
N GLU A 87 8.27 4.65 -16.10
CA GLU A 87 8.01 3.43 -16.87
C GLU A 87 9.19 2.47 -16.77
N GLU A 88 10.41 2.99 -16.88
CA GLU A 88 11.62 2.17 -16.73
C GLU A 88 11.73 1.61 -15.30
N LEU A 89 11.51 2.45 -14.28
CA LEU A 89 11.56 2.01 -12.89
C LEU A 89 10.50 0.94 -12.57
N LEU A 90 9.25 1.13 -13.00
CA LEU A 90 8.17 0.18 -12.74
C LEU A 90 8.44 -1.16 -13.43
N ARG A 91 8.90 -1.15 -14.69
CA ARG A 91 9.31 -2.37 -15.40
C ARG A 91 10.47 -3.10 -14.71
N ASP A 92 11.41 -2.37 -14.14
CA ASP A 92 12.52 -2.96 -13.40
C ASP A 92 12.06 -3.62 -12.09
N ILE A 93 11.15 -2.96 -11.37
CA ILE A 93 10.54 -3.53 -10.15
C ILE A 93 9.72 -4.77 -10.48
N GLU A 94 8.95 -4.76 -11.58
CA GLU A 94 8.15 -5.90 -12.04
C GLU A 94 9.00 -7.14 -12.39
N ARG A 95 10.24 -6.92 -12.79
CA ARG A 95 11.19 -7.98 -13.18
C ARG A 95 12.07 -8.46 -12.03
N ASP A 96 11.76 -8.06 -10.79
CA ASP A 96 12.55 -8.35 -9.59
C ASP A 96 14.03 -7.91 -9.73
N ASN A 97 14.31 -6.87 -10.54
CA ASN A 97 15.67 -6.40 -10.82
C ASN A 97 16.17 -5.34 -9.83
N ARG A 98 15.37 -4.98 -8.81
CA ARG A 98 15.69 -3.90 -7.86
C ARG A 98 15.85 -4.44 -6.44
N THR A 99 16.81 -3.86 -5.74
CA THR A 99 16.97 -4.03 -4.30
C THR A 99 16.84 -2.68 -3.59
N ARG A 100 16.43 -2.73 -2.33
CA ARG A 100 16.39 -1.57 -1.43
C ARG A 100 16.99 -1.95 -0.09
N SER A 101 17.73 -1.02 0.53
CA SER A 101 18.14 -1.18 1.93
C SER A 101 16.89 -1.19 2.81
N SER A 102 16.52 -2.36 3.34
CA SER A 102 15.34 -2.47 4.17
C SER A 102 15.51 -1.66 5.44
N THR A 103 14.44 -0.97 5.81
CA THR A 103 14.31 -0.30 7.11
C THR A 103 14.18 -1.28 8.27
N ARG A 104 13.84 -2.54 7.99
CA ARG A 104 13.57 -3.57 9.01
C ARG A 104 14.75 -4.48 9.31
N MET A 105 15.59 -4.76 8.31
CA MET A 105 16.67 -5.75 8.45
C MET A 105 18.08 -5.15 8.26
N ASP A 106 18.21 -3.85 7.98
CA ASP A 106 19.49 -3.19 7.64
C ASP A 106 20.29 -3.95 6.53
N GLU A 107 19.56 -4.63 5.64
CA GLU A 107 20.07 -5.45 4.54
C GLU A 107 19.36 -5.08 3.23
N GLU A 108 20.02 -5.35 2.09
CA GLU A 108 19.37 -5.24 0.79
C GLU A 108 18.29 -6.31 0.63
N CYS A 109 17.06 -5.87 0.40
CA CYS A 109 15.90 -6.70 0.15
C CYS A 109 15.46 -6.54 -1.30
N GLY A 110 14.98 -7.63 -1.90
CA GLY A 110 14.37 -7.58 -3.23
C GLY A 110 13.11 -6.72 -3.19
N VAL A 111 12.81 -6.04 -4.29
CA VAL A 111 11.61 -5.20 -4.41
C VAL A 111 10.74 -5.75 -5.52
N GLY A 112 9.43 -5.85 -5.25
CA GLY A 112 8.44 -6.20 -6.26
C GLY A 112 7.26 -5.26 -6.27
N LEU A 113 6.48 -5.33 -7.35
CA LEU A 113 5.21 -4.63 -7.49
C LEU A 113 4.07 -5.63 -7.45
N VAL A 114 3.02 -5.30 -6.71
CA VAL A 114 1.77 -6.05 -6.73
C VAL A 114 0.60 -5.15 -7.05
N MET A 115 -0.47 -5.73 -7.57
CA MET A 115 -1.64 -4.98 -8.00
C MET A 115 -2.92 -5.41 -7.29
N ILE A 116 -3.76 -4.42 -7.04
CA ILE A 116 -5.09 -4.59 -6.48
C ILE A 116 -6.07 -3.96 -7.47
N ASN A 117 -7.14 -4.66 -7.81
CA ASN A 117 -8.21 -4.08 -8.62
C ASN A 117 -8.76 -2.81 -7.91
N ARG A 118 -8.81 -1.68 -8.63
CA ARG A 118 -9.14 -0.38 -8.04
C ARG A 118 -10.54 -0.35 -7.44
N HIS A 119 -11.50 -1.04 -8.04
CA HIS A 119 -12.85 -1.12 -7.48
C HIS A 119 -12.84 -1.71 -6.06
N ILE A 120 -12.02 -2.74 -5.83
CA ILE A 120 -11.88 -3.34 -4.49
C ILE A 120 -11.32 -2.33 -3.49
N VAL A 121 -10.29 -1.56 -3.88
CA VAL A 121 -9.72 -0.51 -3.03
C VAL A 121 -10.75 0.57 -2.72
N ASP A 122 -11.43 1.09 -3.74
CA ASP A 122 -12.41 2.16 -3.59
C ASP A 122 -13.55 1.74 -2.63
N ARG A 123 -13.98 0.48 -2.69
CA ARG A 123 -15.00 -0.07 -1.77
C ARG A 123 -14.49 -0.20 -0.34
N LEU A 124 -13.25 -0.66 -0.15
CA LEU A 124 -12.63 -0.72 1.18
C LEU A 124 -12.49 0.68 1.80
N VAL A 125 -12.09 1.68 0.99
CA VAL A 125 -11.98 3.08 1.41
C VAL A 125 -13.36 3.65 1.75
N ALA A 126 -14.35 3.47 0.88
CA ALA A 126 -15.70 3.99 1.06
C ALA A 126 -16.43 3.39 2.27
N ALA A 127 -16.18 2.11 2.58
CA ALA A 127 -16.81 1.43 3.71
C ALA A 127 -16.31 1.93 5.08
N HIS A 128 -15.19 2.68 5.09
CA HIS A 128 -14.56 3.29 6.25
C HIS A 128 -14.64 2.41 7.50
N ILE A 129 -13.83 1.35 7.53
CA ILE A 129 -13.72 0.48 8.69
C ILE A 129 -12.86 1.21 9.72
N PRO A 130 -13.39 1.60 10.89
CA PRO A 130 -12.57 2.30 11.85
C PRO A 130 -11.45 1.36 12.33
N THR A 131 -10.22 1.78 12.10
CA THR A 131 -9.02 1.07 12.53
C THR A 131 -8.37 1.86 13.66
N LYS A 132 -7.46 1.21 14.40
CA LYS A 132 -6.57 1.96 15.31
C LYS A 132 -5.54 2.82 14.55
N TYR A 133 -5.59 2.81 13.22
CA TYR A 133 -4.66 3.45 12.30
C TYR A 133 -5.37 4.45 11.38
N ASP A 134 -6.58 4.89 11.76
CA ASP A 134 -7.36 5.82 10.95
C ASP A 134 -6.60 7.13 10.79
N VAL A 135 -6.47 7.55 9.54
CA VAL A 135 -5.80 8.80 9.18
C VAL A 135 -6.84 9.91 9.19
N GLU A 136 -6.70 10.83 10.14
CA GLU A 136 -7.46 12.08 10.15
C GLU A 136 -6.77 13.08 9.21
N ILE A 137 -7.33 13.26 8.02
CA ILE A 137 -6.75 14.08 6.95
C ILE A 137 -6.40 15.48 7.44
N ASP A 138 -7.35 16.15 8.11
CA ASP A 138 -7.14 17.51 8.62
C ASP A 138 -5.94 17.58 9.59
N LYS A 139 -5.78 16.57 10.47
CA LYS A 139 -4.63 16.52 11.39
C LYS A 139 -3.31 16.32 10.67
N VAL A 140 -3.28 15.47 9.64
CA VAL A 140 -2.07 15.27 8.83
C VAL A 140 -1.70 16.56 8.10
N VAL A 141 -2.68 17.22 7.47
CA VAL A 141 -2.46 18.47 6.74
C VAL A 141 -1.99 19.58 7.69
N ASP A 142 -2.67 19.77 8.81
CA ASP A 142 -2.32 20.78 9.81
C ASP A 142 -0.94 20.52 10.41
N GLY A 143 -0.62 19.27 10.76
CA GLY A 143 0.69 18.93 11.30
C GLY A 143 1.82 19.14 10.28
N LEU A 144 1.60 18.84 8.99
CA LEU A 144 2.57 19.17 7.93
C LEU A 144 2.78 20.69 7.79
N LYS A 145 1.72 21.50 7.91
CA LYS A 145 1.82 22.97 7.90
C LYS A 145 2.64 23.46 9.09
N GLU A 146 2.35 22.95 10.28
CA GLU A 146 3.11 23.28 11.50
C GLU A 146 4.59 22.93 11.35
N MET A 147 4.92 21.77 10.77
CA MET A 147 6.31 21.39 10.50
C MET A 147 7.02 22.35 9.56
N ARG A 148 6.36 22.75 8.46
CA ARG A 148 6.96 23.69 7.50
C ARG A 148 7.26 25.01 8.18
N GLU A 149 6.31 25.54 8.93
CA GLU A 149 6.49 26.77 9.70
C GLU A 149 7.60 26.64 10.76
N PHE A 150 7.69 25.50 11.42
CA PHE A 150 8.76 25.21 12.36
C PHE A 150 10.14 25.09 11.67
N GLY A 151 10.19 24.46 10.50
CA GLY A 151 11.39 24.34 9.67
C GLY A 151 11.88 25.67 9.11
N LYS A 152 10.97 26.60 8.78
CA LYS A 152 11.32 27.99 8.44
C LYS A 152 11.97 28.73 9.62
N ARG A 153 11.58 28.40 10.87
CA ARG A 153 12.08 29.07 12.09
C ARG A 153 13.40 28.51 12.62
N LYS A 154 13.64 27.21 12.47
CA LYS A 154 14.91 26.56 12.85
C LYS A 154 15.68 26.21 11.58
N ALA A 155 16.87 26.76 11.41
CA ALA A 155 17.76 26.55 10.26
C ALA A 155 18.23 25.08 10.01
N SER A 156 17.57 24.07 10.59
CA SER A 156 17.70 22.68 10.16
C SER A 156 16.56 21.83 10.70
N LEU A 157 15.41 21.82 10.01
CA LEU A 157 14.40 20.76 10.16
C LEU A 157 15.07 19.37 10.08
N HIS A 158 16.05 19.22 9.18
CA HIS A 158 16.93 18.07 9.03
C HIS A 158 17.72 17.65 10.29
N LYS A 159 17.99 18.56 11.23
CA LYS A 159 18.71 18.21 12.47
C LYS A 159 17.77 17.61 13.51
N ILE A 160 16.51 18.04 13.51
CA ILE A 160 15.46 17.55 14.41
C ILE A 160 14.95 16.19 13.93
N LEU A 161 14.77 16.04 12.61
CA LEU A 161 14.42 14.76 11.98
C LEU A 161 15.54 13.71 12.03
N LYS A 162 16.74 14.06 12.51
CA LYS A 162 17.87 13.15 12.73
C LYS A 162 17.95 12.60 14.15
N GLU A 163 17.25 13.21 15.09
CA GLU A 163 17.18 12.73 16.47
C GLU A 163 15.92 11.86 16.57
N ASP A 164 16.07 10.54 16.34
CA ASP A 164 14.98 9.54 16.22
C ASP A 164 13.88 9.65 17.31
N GLY A 165 14.20 10.19 18.49
CA GLY A 165 13.24 10.38 19.58
C GLY A 165 12.12 11.41 19.30
N ASP A 166 12.35 12.39 18.42
CA ASP A 166 11.34 13.41 18.10
C ASP A 166 10.32 12.91 17.04
N MET A 167 10.66 11.91 16.23
CA MET A 167 9.78 11.41 15.15
C MET A 167 8.61 10.56 15.63
N MET A 168 8.78 9.74 16.68
CA MET A 168 7.66 9.04 17.30
C MET A 168 6.64 10.00 17.93
N THR A 169 7.15 11.04 18.61
CA THR A 169 6.31 12.11 19.15
C THR A 169 5.55 12.81 18.02
N PHE A 170 6.23 13.02 16.89
CA PHE A 170 5.69 13.71 15.75
C PHE A 170 4.65 12.90 14.94
N SER A 171 4.93 11.63 14.67
CA SER A 171 3.96 10.72 14.03
C SER A 171 2.69 10.61 14.88
N SER A 172 2.84 10.56 16.20
CA SER A 172 1.73 10.63 17.15
C SER A 172 0.96 11.96 17.06
N GLN A 173 1.64 13.10 16.88
CA GLN A 173 1.00 14.41 16.65
C GLN A 173 0.20 14.47 15.34
N LEU A 174 0.67 13.81 14.28
CA LEU A 174 -0.09 13.64 13.04
C LEU A 174 -1.27 12.66 13.18
N GLY A 175 -1.48 12.05 14.35
CA GLY A 175 -2.45 10.99 14.55
C GLY A 175 -2.08 9.69 13.84
N LEU A 176 -0.86 9.59 13.31
CA LEU A 176 -0.37 8.38 12.66
C LEU A 176 0.08 7.40 13.72
N HIS A 177 -0.73 6.37 13.94
CA HIS A 177 -0.24 5.17 14.61
C HIS A 177 0.67 4.42 13.63
N VAL A 178 1.97 4.54 13.85
CA VAL A 178 3.00 3.87 13.05
C VAL A 178 3.58 2.74 13.89
N ASP A 179 3.60 1.52 13.36
CA ASP A 179 4.33 0.43 14.00
C ASP A 179 5.83 0.69 13.86
N MET A 180 6.66 0.29 14.83
CA MET A 180 8.11 0.62 14.84
C MET A 180 8.84 0.26 13.52
N TYR A 181 8.37 -0.75 12.80
CA TYR A 181 8.96 -1.18 11.53
C TYR A 181 8.59 -0.30 10.32
N GLU A 182 7.56 0.54 10.44
CA GLU A 182 7.11 1.44 9.38
C GLU A 182 7.62 2.88 9.61
N GLU A 183 8.19 3.18 10.79
CA GLU A 183 8.57 4.53 11.21
C GLU A 183 9.54 5.21 10.24
N LYS A 184 10.59 4.49 9.84
CA LYS A 184 11.60 5.00 8.91
C LYS A 184 11.00 5.29 7.53
N ASP A 185 10.08 4.45 7.05
CA ASP A 185 9.44 4.66 5.74
C ASP A 185 8.55 5.90 5.74
N TYR A 186 7.69 6.08 6.75
CA TYR A 186 6.86 7.28 6.84
C TYR A 186 7.69 8.54 7.10
N THR A 187 8.79 8.42 7.85
CA THR A 187 9.72 9.54 8.07
C THR A 187 10.31 10.04 6.76
N GLU A 188 10.78 9.13 5.91
CA GLU A 188 11.30 9.50 4.58
C GLU A 188 10.20 10.05 3.67
N MET A 189 8.97 9.50 3.71
CA MET A 189 7.83 10.08 2.98
C MET A 189 7.52 11.51 3.44
N ILE A 190 7.46 11.75 4.75
CA ILE A 190 7.17 13.07 5.31
C ILE A 190 8.27 14.06 4.91
N LYS A 191 9.55 13.68 5.02
CA LYS A 191 10.68 14.51 4.55
C LYS A 191 10.50 14.88 3.08
N PHE A 192 10.25 13.89 2.25
CA PHE A 192 10.03 14.08 0.82
C PHE A 192 8.89 15.07 0.54
N VAL A 193 7.75 14.93 1.23
CA VAL A 193 6.58 15.81 1.10
C VAL A 193 6.86 17.24 1.54
N LEU A 194 7.66 17.42 2.59
CA LEU A 194 8.07 18.75 3.06
C LEU A 194 9.02 19.43 2.06
N ASP A 195 9.87 18.66 1.39
CA ASP A 195 10.80 19.15 0.37
C ASP A 195 10.12 19.53 -0.96
N GLN A 196 8.90 19.03 -1.22
CA GLN A 196 8.11 19.44 -2.40
C GLN A 196 7.56 20.88 -2.33
N GLY A 197 7.76 21.60 -1.20
CA GLY A 197 7.36 23.00 -1.04
C GLY A 197 5.97 23.20 -0.43
N ASP A 198 5.55 24.46 -0.32
CA ASP A 198 4.39 24.87 0.49
C ASP A 198 3.07 24.83 -0.30
N ASP A 199 2.63 23.62 -0.66
CA ASP A 199 1.37 23.41 -1.37
C ASP A 199 0.38 22.59 -0.52
N ASP A 200 -0.75 23.21 -0.18
CA ASP A 200 -1.88 22.56 0.49
C ASP A 200 -2.39 21.38 -0.35
N LYS A 201 -2.28 21.45 -1.68
CA LYS A 201 -2.65 20.36 -2.57
C LYS A 201 -1.80 19.12 -2.32
N ILE A 202 -0.49 19.28 -2.15
CA ILE A 202 0.44 18.17 -1.89
C ILE A 202 0.17 17.55 -0.52
N ALA A 203 -0.08 18.37 0.50
CA ALA A 203 -0.42 17.88 1.83
C ALA A 203 -1.73 17.07 1.83
N ASN A 204 -2.75 17.56 1.12
CA ASN A 204 -4.03 16.84 0.97
C ASN A 204 -3.85 15.54 0.18
N GLU A 205 -3.11 15.56 -0.93
CA GLU A 205 -2.81 14.37 -1.72
C GLU A 205 -2.07 13.33 -0.87
N PHE A 206 -1.06 13.75 -0.10
CA PHE A 206 -0.36 12.86 0.82
C PHE A 206 -1.27 12.24 1.87
N ALA A 207 -2.10 13.05 2.53
CA ALA A 207 -3.03 12.56 3.55
C ALA A 207 -4.04 11.55 2.97
N GLU A 208 -4.52 11.77 1.75
CA GLU A 208 -5.39 10.83 1.05
C GLU A 208 -4.67 9.53 0.68
N LEU A 209 -3.46 9.62 0.12
CA LEU A 209 -2.65 8.43 -0.19
C LEU A 209 -2.31 7.64 1.07
N LEU A 210 -2.00 8.31 2.19
CA LEU A 210 -1.78 7.68 3.49
C LEU A 210 -3.03 6.96 4.00
N ARG A 211 -4.21 7.56 3.84
CA ARG A 211 -5.47 6.92 4.23
C ARG A 211 -5.70 5.63 3.45
N VAL A 212 -5.47 5.66 2.14
CA VAL A 212 -5.59 4.48 1.27
C VAL A 212 -4.54 3.42 1.63
N ASP A 213 -3.28 3.83 1.83
CA ASP A 213 -2.17 2.99 2.29
C ASP A 213 -2.51 2.22 3.57
N LYS A 214 -3.02 2.90 4.61
CA LYS A 214 -3.40 2.27 5.88
C LYS A 214 -4.53 1.25 5.72
N ILE A 215 -5.52 1.55 4.88
CA ILE A 215 -6.64 0.65 4.61
C ILE A 215 -6.16 -0.60 3.84
N ILE A 216 -5.31 -0.43 2.83
CA ILE A 216 -4.73 -1.55 2.06
C ILE A 216 -3.86 -2.42 2.96
N ARG A 217 -2.97 -1.83 3.76
CA ARG A 217 -2.12 -2.57 4.71
C ARG A 217 -2.96 -3.35 5.71
N ASP A 218 -3.94 -2.73 6.34
CA ASP A 218 -4.84 -3.41 7.29
C ASP A 218 -5.59 -4.57 6.61
N ALA A 219 -6.09 -4.37 5.39
CA ALA A 219 -6.70 -5.45 4.60
C ALA A 219 -5.71 -6.59 4.32
N MET A 220 -4.47 -6.29 3.91
CA MET A 220 -3.42 -7.30 3.70
C MET A 220 -3.13 -8.08 4.99
N TYR A 221 -3.03 -7.41 6.14
CA TYR A 221 -2.78 -8.05 7.44
C TYR A 221 -3.94 -8.95 7.88
N ARG A 222 -5.19 -8.57 7.61
CA ARG A 222 -6.37 -9.30 8.08
C ARG A 222 -6.76 -10.47 7.18
N LEU A 223 -6.61 -10.29 5.88
CA LEU A 223 -7.11 -11.22 4.87
C LEU A 223 -6.09 -12.31 4.54
N ARG A 224 -4.79 -12.03 4.71
CA ARG A 224 -3.73 -13.03 4.52
C ARG A 224 -3.54 -13.84 5.79
N LYS A 225 -4.21 -14.99 5.88
CA LYS A 225 -3.96 -15.96 6.95
C LYS A 225 -3.03 -17.06 6.47
N ILE A 226 -1.93 -17.24 7.20
CA ILE A 226 -1.13 -18.46 7.11
C ILE A 226 -1.98 -19.60 7.67
N TRP A 227 -1.99 -20.75 7.00
CA TRP A 227 -2.73 -21.94 7.41
C TRP A 227 -2.09 -22.57 8.66
N ILE A 228 -2.26 -21.91 9.81
CA ILE A 228 -1.84 -22.37 11.14
C ILE A 228 -3.03 -22.36 12.09
N GLY A 229 -3.07 -23.32 13.02
CA GLY A 229 -4.13 -23.38 14.03
C GLY A 229 -4.12 -22.11 14.89
N GLN A 230 -5.18 -21.31 14.81
CA GLN A 230 -5.31 -20.09 15.61
C GLN A 230 -5.74 -20.46 17.04
N SER A 231 -4.79 -20.48 17.97
CA SER A 231 -5.03 -20.77 19.39
C SER A 231 -5.36 -19.48 20.18
N GLY A 232 -6.53 -18.89 19.96
CA GLY A 232 -6.97 -17.80 20.84
C GLY A 232 -8.27 -17.08 20.47
N LYS A 233 -8.96 -16.53 21.49
CA LYS A 233 -10.07 -15.57 21.37
C LYS A 233 -9.58 -14.17 20.93
N GLY A 234 -8.75 -14.10 19.88
CA GLY A 234 -8.15 -12.86 19.38
C GLY A 234 -9.17 -11.89 18.78
N SER A 235 -8.71 -10.72 18.34
CA SER A 235 -9.48 -9.58 17.75
C SER A 235 -10.19 -9.88 16.41
N GLN A 236 -10.77 -11.08 16.26
CA GLN A 236 -11.36 -11.64 15.04
C GLN A 236 -12.61 -10.90 14.54
N GLY A 237 -13.27 -10.12 15.42
CA GLY A 237 -14.48 -9.37 15.04
C GLY A 237 -14.23 -8.31 13.98
N ARG A 238 -13.04 -7.68 13.96
CA ARG A 238 -12.66 -6.71 12.93
C ARG A 238 -12.38 -7.40 11.59
N ASP A 239 -11.73 -8.55 11.62
CA ASP A 239 -11.47 -9.35 10.42
C ASP A 239 -12.78 -9.71 9.73
N TYR A 240 -13.82 -10.09 10.47
CA TYR A 240 -15.13 -10.45 9.91
C TYR A 240 -15.75 -9.30 9.09
N ARG A 241 -15.68 -8.06 9.59
CA ARG A 241 -16.21 -6.88 8.87
C ARG A 241 -15.45 -6.63 7.57
N THR A 242 -14.12 -6.72 7.57
CA THR A 242 -13.30 -6.59 6.35
C THR A 242 -13.65 -7.67 5.32
N HIS A 243 -13.88 -8.90 5.76
CA HIS A 243 -14.29 -9.99 4.86
C HIS A 243 -15.68 -9.74 4.25
N LEU A 244 -16.64 -9.21 5.01
CA LEU A 244 -17.96 -8.88 4.47
C LEU A 244 -17.87 -7.80 3.39
N ILE A 245 -17.12 -6.72 3.66
CA ILE A 245 -16.92 -5.63 2.68
C ILE A 245 -16.22 -6.15 1.43
N LEU A 246 -15.21 -7.01 1.60
CA LEU A 246 -14.55 -7.64 0.47
C LEU A 246 -15.50 -8.53 -0.32
N ALA A 247 -16.32 -9.34 0.34
CA ALA A 247 -17.30 -10.19 -0.33
C ALA A 247 -18.32 -9.36 -1.13
N ASP A 248 -18.79 -8.26 -0.56
CA ASP A 248 -19.69 -7.32 -1.25
C ASP A 248 -19.00 -6.62 -2.43
N ALA A 249 -17.74 -6.18 -2.27
CA ALA A 249 -16.96 -5.58 -3.36
C ALA A 249 -16.67 -6.58 -4.50
N ILE A 250 -16.35 -7.83 -4.16
CA ILE A 250 -16.17 -8.92 -5.13
C ILE A 250 -17.48 -9.18 -5.87
N LYS A 251 -18.59 -9.26 -5.13
CA LYS A 251 -19.92 -9.44 -5.70
C LYS A 251 -20.23 -8.33 -6.69
N GLU A 252 -20.13 -7.07 -6.27
CA GLU A 252 -20.39 -5.91 -7.14
C GLU A 252 -19.48 -5.91 -8.38
N HIS A 253 -18.18 -6.15 -8.21
CA HIS A 253 -17.24 -6.20 -9.32
C HIS A 253 -17.61 -7.28 -10.35
N ILE A 254 -17.82 -8.52 -9.88
CA ILE A 254 -18.20 -9.64 -10.76
C ILE A 254 -19.51 -9.31 -11.48
N PHE A 255 -20.56 -8.94 -10.74
CA PHE A 255 -21.89 -8.76 -11.33
C PHE A 255 -22.03 -7.48 -12.17
N SER A 256 -21.14 -6.49 -12.00
CA SER A 256 -21.15 -5.26 -12.82
C SER A 256 -20.78 -5.52 -14.29
N SER A 257 -20.09 -6.63 -14.56
CA SER A 257 -19.67 -7.02 -15.91
C SER A 257 -20.73 -7.82 -16.68
N PHE A 258 -21.93 -8.00 -16.11
CA PHE A 258 -23.00 -8.80 -16.69
C PHE A 258 -24.34 -8.05 -16.71
N ASP A 259 -25.23 -8.43 -17.62
CA ASP A 259 -26.57 -7.86 -17.73
C ASP A 259 -27.49 -8.22 -16.53
N GLY A 260 -27.00 -9.06 -15.61
CA GLY A 260 -27.64 -9.36 -14.35
C GLY A 260 -27.04 -10.58 -13.63
N PRO A 261 -27.54 -10.91 -12.43
CA PRO A 261 -27.00 -12.01 -11.62
C PRO A 261 -27.10 -13.40 -12.27
N GLU A 262 -28.17 -13.62 -13.03
CA GLU A 262 -28.39 -14.87 -13.76
C GLU A 262 -27.38 -15.04 -14.90
N ASP A 263 -27.09 -13.95 -15.62
CA ASP A 263 -26.13 -13.93 -16.71
C ASP A 263 -24.71 -14.23 -16.21
N ALA A 264 -24.28 -13.53 -15.16
CA ALA A 264 -23.03 -13.80 -14.47
C ALA A 264 -22.91 -15.26 -14.01
N TYR A 265 -23.98 -15.80 -13.43
CA TYR A 265 -23.98 -17.19 -12.96
C TYR A 265 -23.85 -18.19 -14.12
N LEU A 266 -24.53 -17.96 -15.23
CA LEU A 266 -24.44 -18.80 -16.42
C LEU A 266 -23.03 -18.75 -17.03
N THR A 267 -22.43 -17.56 -17.12
CA THR A 267 -21.07 -17.39 -17.63
C THR A 267 -20.02 -18.03 -16.71
N LEU A 268 -20.14 -17.84 -15.39
CA LEU A 268 -19.25 -18.47 -14.40
C LEU A 268 -19.34 -20.01 -14.39
N LEU A 269 -20.49 -20.57 -14.76
CA LEU A 269 -20.67 -22.01 -14.93
C LEU A 269 -20.18 -22.54 -16.29
N GLY A 270 -19.62 -21.67 -17.16
CA GLY A 270 -19.22 -22.04 -18.52
C GLY A 270 -20.41 -22.41 -19.41
N LYS A 271 -21.61 -21.94 -19.07
CA LYS A 271 -22.84 -22.17 -19.84
C LYS A 271 -23.12 -21.05 -20.85
N ARG A 272 -22.31 -19.99 -20.83
CA ARG A 272 -22.34 -18.85 -21.73
C ARG A 272 -20.91 -18.36 -21.93
N ASP A 273 -20.59 -17.90 -23.13
CA ASP A 273 -19.29 -17.31 -23.44
C ASP A 273 -19.15 -15.92 -22.80
N TRP A 274 -17.91 -15.54 -22.46
CA TRP A 274 -17.55 -14.22 -21.91
C TRP A 274 -17.65 -13.11 -22.96
#